data_AF-A0A661G414-F1
#
_entry.id   AF-A0A661G414-F1
#
_cell.length_a   1.000
_cell.length_b   1.000
_cell.length_c   1.000
_cell.angle_alpha   90.00
_cell.angle_beta   90.00
_cell.angle_gamma   90.00
#
_symmetry.space_group_name_H-M   'P 1'
#
loop_
_entity.id
_entity.type
_entity.pdbx_description
1 polymer ?
#
loop_
_entity_poly.entity_id
_entity_poly.type
_entity_poly.pdbx_seq_one_letter_code
_entity_poly.pdbx_strand_id
1 'polypeptide(L)'
;MANDSIDNLARLLAETVPQGLRSVRDDLEKNFRSVLQSGLTKLDLVTREEFAVQEAVLARTREKLDALEQRLADLATEKPAKKSTGKKAAKKPASKKKVSKKKTAR
;
A
#
# COMPACT_ATOMS: atom_id res chain seq x y z
N MET A 1 8.71 -10.03 27.47
CA MET A 1 7.41 -10.26 26.81
C MET A 1 7.33 -11.64 26.15
N ALA A 2 8.23 -12.05 25.24
CA ALA A 2 8.14 -13.39 24.64
C ALA A 2 8.38 -14.55 25.63
N ASN A 3 9.34 -14.40 26.54
CA ASN A 3 9.62 -15.42 27.57
C ASN A 3 8.48 -15.60 28.56
N ASP A 4 7.78 -14.52 28.93
CA ASP A 4 6.68 -14.56 29.89
C ASP A 4 5.50 -15.41 29.37
N SER A 5 5.22 -15.37 28.08
CA SER A 5 4.17 -16.18 27.43
C SER A 5 4.53 -17.66 27.37
N ILE A 6 5.80 -17.98 27.11
CA ILE A 6 6.29 -19.36 27.06
C ILE A 6 6.26 -19.98 28.46
N ASP A 7 6.65 -19.20 29.47
CA ASP A 7 6.67 -19.64 30.87
C ASP A 7 5.25 -19.91 31.38
N ASN A 8 4.27 -19.08 30.98
CA ASN A 8 2.86 -19.31 31.30
C ASN A 8 2.29 -20.57 30.61
N LEU A 9 2.65 -20.81 29.36
CA LEU A 9 2.25 -22.04 28.64
C LEU A 9 2.87 -23.29 29.27
N ALA A 10 4.15 -23.25 29.63
CA ALA A 10 4.83 -24.35 30.30
C ALA A 10 4.17 -24.69 31.64
N ARG A 11 3.77 -23.68 32.42
CA ARG A 11 3.02 -23.86 33.68
C ARG A 11 1.65 -24.47 33.46
N LEU A 12 0.89 -23.97 32.49
CA LEU A 12 -0.44 -24.50 32.18
C LEU A 12 -0.36 -25.98 31.76
N LEU A 13 0.64 -26.34 30.96
CA LEU A 13 0.89 -27.75 30.59
C LEU A 13 1.28 -28.58 31.82
N ALA A 14 2.15 -28.06 32.69
CA ALA A 14 2.54 -28.74 33.93
C ALA A 14 1.37 -28.91 34.92
N GLU A 15 0.37 -28.03 34.90
CA GLU A 15 -0.84 -28.13 35.72
C GLU A 15 -1.83 -29.20 35.24
N THR A 16 -1.79 -29.53 33.94
CA THR A 16 -2.59 -30.64 33.37
C THR A 16 -2.00 -32.03 33.64
N VAL A 17 -0.84 -32.12 34.30
CA VAL A 17 -0.17 -33.39 34.61
C VAL A 17 -0.92 -34.17 35.71
N PRO A 18 -1.14 -35.49 35.55
CA PRO A 18 -1.83 -36.33 36.54
C PRO A 18 -1.20 -36.28 37.93
N GLN A 19 -2.03 -36.40 38.98
CA GLN A 19 -1.60 -36.20 40.39
C GLN A 19 -0.45 -37.12 40.83
N GLY A 20 -0.28 -38.29 40.22
CA GLY A 20 0.81 -39.23 40.49
C GLY A 20 2.20 -38.77 40.04
N LEU A 21 2.30 -37.73 39.20
CA LEU A 21 3.57 -37.19 38.68
C LEU A 21 3.93 -35.81 39.28
N ARG A 22 3.24 -35.37 40.34
CA ARG A 22 3.51 -34.07 40.98
C ARG A 22 4.94 -33.90 41.50
N SER A 23 5.58 -34.98 41.93
CA SER A 23 6.98 -34.96 42.40
C SER A 23 8.00 -34.64 41.30
N VAL A 24 7.61 -34.78 40.03
CA VAL A 24 8.44 -34.47 38.85
C VAL A 24 7.88 -33.28 38.06
N ARG A 25 6.94 -32.52 38.63
CA ARG A 25 6.29 -31.37 37.98
C ARG A 25 7.31 -30.32 37.55
N ASP A 26 8.24 -29.96 38.42
CA ASP A 26 9.22 -28.90 38.16
C ASP A 26 10.17 -29.28 37.01
N ASP A 27 10.50 -30.57 36.88
CA ASP A 27 11.32 -31.07 35.79
C ASP A 27 10.52 -31.18 34.48
N LEU A 28 9.24 -31.51 34.56
CA LEU A 28 8.32 -31.45 33.42
C LEU A 28 8.14 -30.02 32.90
N GLU A 29 7.97 -29.03 33.79
CA GLU A 29 7.86 -27.62 33.40
C GLU A 29 9.11 -27.14 32.66
N LYS A 30 10.31 -27.46 33.16
CA LYS A 30 11.58 -27.15 32.48
C LYS A 30 11.69 -27.81 31.11
N ASN A 31 11.31 -29.09 31.02
CA ASN A 31 11.31 -29.83 29.76
C ASN A 31 10.32 -29.25 28.76
N PHE A 32 9.09 -28.91 29.19
CA PHE A 32 8.10 -28.27 28.33
C PHE A 32 8.57 -26.90 27.86
N ARG A 33 9.17 -26.08 28.73
CA ARG A 33 9.76 -24.80 28.35
C ARG A 33 10.81 -24.96 27.25
N SER A 34 11.74 -25.89 27.41
CA SER A 34 12.80 -26.16 26.44
C SER A 34 12.24 -26.64 25.09
N VAL A 35 11.24 -27.53 25.13
CA VAL A 35 10.56 -28.02 23.92
C VAL A 35 9.77 -26.91 23.23
N LEU A 36 9.05 -26.08 23.98
CA LEU A 36 8.30 -24.94 23.43
C LEU A 36 9.26 -23.92 22.79
N GLN A 37 10.34 -23.54 23.47
CA GLN A 37 11.35 -22.63 22.90
C GLN A 37 11.96 -23.21 21.61
N SER A 38 12.33 -24.49 21.63
CA SER A 38 12.90 -25.17 20.46
C SER A 38 11.89 -25.32 19.32
N GLY A 39 10.61 -25.55 19.64
CA GLY A 39 9.53 -25.67 18.68
C GLY A 39 9.18 -24.34 18.02
N LEU A 40 9.00 -23.28 18.82
CA LEU A 40 8.77 -21.91 18.34
C LEU A 40 9.91 -21.43 17.45
N THR A 41 11.18 -21.72 17.79
CA THR A 41 12.33 -21.36 16.95
C THR A 41 12.33 -22.07 15.58
N LYS A 42 11.68 -23.23 15.48
CA LYS A 42 11.56 -24.00 14.22
C LYS A 42 10.34 -23.60 13.39
N LEU A 43 9.43 -22.81 13.95
CA LEU A 43 8.35 -22.19 13.18
C LEU A 43 8.92 -20.96 12.49
N ASP A 44 8.47 -20.67 11.26
CA ASP A 44 8.81 -19.45 10.53
C ASP A 44 8.15 -18.22 11.19
N LEU A 45 8.58 -17.89 12.41
CA LEU A 45 8.04 -16.81 13.20
C LEU A 45 8.51 -15.49 12.61
N VAL A 46 7.56 -14.70 12.12
CA VAL A 46 7.79 -13.30 11.76
C VAL A 46 7.76 -12.48 13.04
N THR A 47 8.81 -11.70 13.30
CA THR A 47 8.85 -10.83 14.47
C THR A 47 7.76 -9.75 14.37
N ARG A 48 7.31 -9.22 15.51
CA ARG A 48 6.36 -8.10 15.48
C ARG A 48 6.91 -6.87 14.74
N GLU A 49 8.21 -6.66 14.80
CA GLU A 49 8.89 -5.56 14.11
C GLU A 49 8.82 -5.73 12.59
N GLU A 50 9.11 -6.93 12.08
CA GLU A 50 8.98 -7.26 10.65
C GLU A 50 7.54 -7.15 10.16
N PHE A 51 6.56 -7.57 10.98
CA PHE A 51 5.14 -7.41 10.66
C PHE A 51 4.75 -5.92 10.56
N ALA A 52 5.22 -5.09 11.49
CA ALA A 52 4.96 -3.65 11.47
C ALA A 52 5.56 -2.96 10.24
N VAL A 53 6.74 -3.42 9.77
CA VAL A 53 7.34 -2.93 8.52
C VAL A 53 6.43 -3.26 7.33
N GLN A 54 5.89 -4.47 7.25
CA GLN A 54 4.97 -4.86 6.17
C GLN A 54 3.68 -4.04 6.20
N GLU A 55 3.12 -3.79 7.38
CA GLU A 55 1.96 -2.91 7.57
C GLU A 55 2.24 -1.49 7.07
N ALA A 56 3.40 -0.93 7.42
CA ALA A 56 3.81 0.40 6.96
C ALA A 56 4.00 0.46 5.43
N VAL A 57 4.55 -0.60 4.82
CA VAL A 57 4.65 -0.71 3.36
C VAL A 57 3.25 -0.70 2.73
N LEU A 58 2.30 -1.47 3.27
CA LEU A 58 0.92 -1.50 2.78
C LEU A 58 0.24 -0.13 2.90
N ALA A 59 0.39 0.54 4.05
CA ALA A 59 -0.14 1.89 4.25
C ALA A 59 0.38 2.86 3.18
N ARG A 60 1.70 2.87 2.95
CA ARG A 60 2.32 3.70 1.90
C ARG A 60 1.84 3.37 0.50
N THR A 61 1.54 2.09 0.21
CA THR A 61 1.00 1.71 -1.11
C THR A 61 -0.43 2.21 -1.31
N ARG A 62 -1.26 2.23 -0.26
CA ARG A 62 -2.61 2.83 -0.32
C ARG A 62 -2.55 4.32 -0.59
N GLU A 63 -1.72 5.06 0.13
CA GLU A 63 -1.53 6.50 -0.11
C GLU A 63 -1.12 6.80 -1.56
N LYS A 64 -0.22 5.97 -2.12
CA LYS A 64 0.20 6.12 -3.51
C LYS A 64 -0.91 5.77 -4.50
N LEU A 65 -1.75 4.78 -4.21
CA LEU A 65 -2.92 4.45 -5.03
C LEU A 65 -3.90 5.62 -5.03
N ASP A 66 -4.26 6.15 -3.86
CA ASP A 66 -5.18 7.29 -3.74
C ASP A 66 -4.67 8.51 -4.53
N ALA A 67 -3.38 8.80 -4.44
CA ALA A 67 -2.77 9.90 -5.20
C ALA A 67 -2.79 9.67 -6.73
N LEU A 68 -2.65 8.42 -7.18
CA LEU A 68 -2.74 8.08 -8.60
C LEU A 68 -4.19 8.11 -9.09
N GLU A 69 -5.15 7.68 -8.28
CA GLU A 69 -6.58 7.77 -8.57
C GLU A 69 -7.04 9.22 -8.71
N GLN A 70 -6.57 10.11 -7.81
CA GLN A 70 -6.81 11.55 -7.93
C GLN A 70 -6.25 12.12 -9.23
N ARG A 71 -4.99 11.81 -9.55
CA ARG A 71 -4.38 12.24 -10.82
C ARG A 71 -5.16 11.73 -12.03
N LEU A 72 -5.63 10.49 -11.99
CA LEU A 72 -6.43 9.92 -13.06
C LEU A 72 -7.78 10.62 -13.20
N ALA A 73 -8.43 10.96 -12.09
CA ALA A 73 -9.68 11.73 -12.10
C ALA A 73 -9.47 13.14 -12.67
N ASP A 74 -8.40 13.83 -12.29
CA ASP A 74 -8.04 15.14 -12.83
C ASP A 74 -7.81 15.07 -14.36
N LEU A 75 -7.03 14.08 -14.81
CA LEU A 75 -6.73 13.85 -16.23
C LEU A 75 -7.98 13.42 -17.03
N ALA A 76 -8.85 12.60 -16.45
CA ALA A 76 -10.12 12.19 -17.07
C ALA A 76 -11.07 13.37 -17.24
N THR A 77 -10.94 14.39 -16.39
CA THR A 77 -11.74 15.63 -16.47
C THR A 77 -11.17 16.61 -17.51
N GLU A 78 -9.88 16.52 -17.86
CA GLU A 78 -9.20 17.50 -18.73
C GLU A 78 -9.20 17.24 -20.26
N LYS A 79 -9.68 16.11 -20.83
CA LYS A 79 -9.79 16.00 -22.31
C LYS A 79 -10.79 14.93 -22.84
N PRO A 80 -11.62 15.23 -23.89
CA PRO A 80 -11.22 15.99 -25.06
C PRO A 80 -12.12 17.15 -25.53
N ALA A 81 -11.61 18.37 -25.36
CA ALA A 81 -11.90 19.49 -26.26
C ALA A 81 -10.61 19.93 -27.00
N LYS A 82 -10.75 20.17 -28.31
CA LYS A 82 -9.77 20.68 -29.29
C LYS A 82 -8.74 19.72 -29.89
N LYS A 83 -9.16 19.05 -30.97
CA LYS A 83 -8.43 19.00 -32.25
C LYS A 83 -9.40 19.19 -33.42
N SER A 84 -9.83 20.43 -33.64
CA SER A 84 -10.52 20.84 -34.87
C SER A 84 -10.06 22.25 -35.29
N THR A 85 -8.89 22.33 -35.92
CA THR A 85 -8.61 23.41 -36.87
C THR A 85 -7.87 22.81 -38.04
N GLY A 86 -8.65 22.50 -39.08
CA GLY A 86 -8.15 22.07 -40.37
C GLY A 86 -7.28 23.14 -41.01
N LYS A 87 -6.23 22.67 -41.67
CA LYS A 87 -5.90 22.98 -43.07
C LYS A 87 -6.48 24.30 -43.60
N LYS A 88 -5.70 25.39 -43.54
CA LYS A 88 -5.71 26.39 -44.62
C LYS A 88 -4.31 26.96 -44.86
N ALA A 89 -3.78 26.46 -45.97
CA ALA A 89 -2.67 26.92 -46.80
C ALA A 89 -1.90 28.19 -46.39
N ALA A 90 -0.58 28.03 -46.32
CA ALA A 90 0.41 29.07 -46.50
C ALA A 90 0.34 29.70 -47.91
N LYS A 91 0.34 31.04 -48.00
CA LYS A 91 1.28 31.88 -48.79
C LYS A 91 0.76 33.32 -48.93
N LYS A 92 1.53 34.27 -48.40
CA LYS A 92 1.58 35.71 -48.74
C LYS A 92 2.31 35.88 -50.10
N PRO A 93 2.50 37.08 -50.70
CA PRO A 93 1.69 38.32 -50.83
C PRO A 93 1.45 38.66 -52.32
N ALA A 94 0.52 39.57 -52.68
CA ALA A 94 0.69 40.46 -53.84
C ALA A 94 -0.42 41.53 -53.93
N SER A 95 0.00 42.68 -54.39
CA SER A 95 -0.66 43.98 -54.41
C SER A 95 -1.48 44.24 -55.68
N LYS A 96 -2.31 45.30 -55.61
CA LYS A 96 -2.77 46.23 -56.67
C LYS A 96 -4.27 46.18 -57.07
N LYS A 97 -4.93 47.28 -56.67
CA LYS A 97 -5.64 48.26 -57.54
C LYS A 97 -6.97 47.83 -58.19
N LYS A 98 -8.07 48.44 -57.72
CA LYS A 98 -9.25 48.98 -58.46
C LYS A 98 -10.26 49.52 -57.43
N VAL A 99 -10.31 50.82 -57.14
CA VAL A 99 -11.20 51.84 -57.77
C VAL A 99 -12.61 51.32 -58.07
N SER A 100 -13.59 51.75 -57.26
CA SER A 100 -14.94 52.20 -57.68
C SER A 100 -15.72 52.68 -56.44
N LYS A 101 -15.84 53.99 -56.19
CA LYS A 101 -17.01 54.84 -56.49
C LYS A 101 -18.38 54.28 -56.02
N LYS A 102 -18.87 54.84 -54.92
CA LYS A 102 -20.28 55.26 -54.67
C LYS A 102 -20.25 56.07 -53.36
N LYS A 103 -20.43 57.40 -53.32
CA LYS A 103 -21.68 58.16 -53.58
C LYS A 103 -22.84 57.42 -52.91
N THR A 104 -23.57 57.93 -51.93
CA THR A 104 -24.23 59.23 -51.86
C THR A 104 -24.95 59.30 -50.49
N ALA A 105 -25.07 60.51 -49.91
CA ALA A 105 -26.25 61.11 -49.24
C ALA A 105 -27.08 60.24 -48.25
N ARG A 106 -27.55 60.72 -47.12
CA ARG A 106 -27.87 62.09 -46.67
C ARG A 106 -28.13 62.03 -45.18
#